data_AF-A0A286E5H1-F1
#
_entry.id   AF-A0A286E5H1-F1
#
_cell.length_a   1.000
_cell.length_b   1.000
_cell.length_c   1.000
_cell.angle_alpha   90.00
_cell.angle_beta   90.00
_cell.angle_gamma   90.00
#
_symmetry.space_group_name_H-M   'P 1'
#
loop_
_entity.id
_entity.type
_entity.pdbx_description
1 polymer ?
#
loop_
_entity_poly.entity_id
_entity_poly.type
_entity_poly.pdbx_seq_one_letter_code
_entity_poly.pdbx_strand_id
1 'polypeptide(L)'
;MSISDDFHTRFAEVFAPLGFRKRARGHFFRKVAPGVQAGLFMPLSHDAESGESGVIPTVGVRHDAVELLLKKHFLDKQSARSTNLTLAAPLYSPEPGARTVWYMGDAAGVERTVDAFLRLYRERGVPFVDRYADPRAVFRTLRADLEWDGGPRAAAGMVLAALCDAPGAGAELAADAVEALRTGGVPRGDRLAVLLRALAEETDLELTAEQDAALREAAPSA
;
A
#
# COMPACT_ATOMS: atom_id res chain seq x y z
N MET A 1 -7.88 -28.81 -17.74
CA MET A 1 -7.42 -27.79 -16.77
C MET A 1 -7.15 -26.53 -17.56
N SER A 2 -7.60 -25.34 -17.12
CA SER A 2 -7.35 -24.11 -17.89
C SER A 2 -5.89 -23.67 -17.73
N ILE A 3 -5.31 -22.99 -18.73
CA ILE A 3 -3.95 -22.42 -18.66
C ILE A 3 -3.81 -21.51 -17.42
N SER A 4 -4.88 -20.82 -17.03
CA SER A 4 -4.93 -20.00 -15.82
C SER A 4 -4.81 -20.82 -14.52
N ASP A 5 -5.43 -22.01 -14.46
CA ASP A 5 -5.37 -22.86 -13.27
C ASP A 5 -4.01 -23.54 -13.10
N ASP A 6 -3.41 -24.00 -14.21
CA ASP A 6 -2.05 -24.57 -14.21
C ASP A 6 -1.01 -23.50 -13.78
N PHE A 7 -1.16 -22.29 -14.32
CA PHE A 7 -0.34 -21.13 -13.96
C PHE A 7 -0.42 -20.82 -12.46
N HIS A 8 -1.63 -20.66 -11.92
CA HIS A 8 -1.79 -20.36 -10.49
C HIS A 8 -1.29 -21.47 -9.57
N THR A 9 -1.23 -22.72 -10.04
CA THR A 9 -0.72 -23.87 -9.27
C THR A 9 0.79 -23.83 -9.22
N ARG A 10 1.47 -23.67 -10.36
CA ARG A 10 2.93 -23.54 -10.41
C ARG A 10 3.45 -22.36 -9.58
N PHE A 11 2.77 -21.21 -9.63
CA PHE A 11 3.15 -20.08 -8.78
C PHE A 11 2.95 -20.34 -7.29
N ALA A 12 1.96 -21.14 -6.89
CA ALA A 12 1.75 -21.47 -5.49
C ALA A 12 2.89 -22.32 -4.93
N GLU A 13 3.36 -23.32 -5.69
CA GLU A 13 4.51 -24.16 -5.32
C GLU A 13 5.78 -23.32 -5.18
N VAL A 14 5.92 -22.32 -6.05
CA VAL A 14 7.07 -21.45 -6.15
C VAL A 14 7.13 -20.36 -5.08
N PHE A 15 5.99 -19.79 -4.71
CA PHE A 15 5.91 -18.73 -3.70
C PHE A 15 5.81 -19.24 -2.26
N ALA A 16 5.40 -20.51 -2.07
CA ALA A 16 5.35 -21.13 -0.75
C ALA A 16 6.70 -21.10 0.00
N PRO A 17 7.86 -21.41 -0.63
CA PRO A 17 9.18 -21.27 0.00
C PRO A 17 9.52 -19.84 0.46
N LEU A 18 8.93 -18.81 -0.14
CA LEU A 18 9.10 -17.41 0.26
C LEU A 18 8.16 -16.99 1.41
N GLY A 19 7.37 -17.94 1.93
CA GLY A 19 6.41 -17.73 3.01
C GLY A 19 5.04 -17.21 2.55
N PHE A 20 4.80 -17.10 1.24
CA PHE A 20 3.54 -16.61 0.70
C PHE A 20 2.54 -17.74 0.49
N ARG A 21 1.28 -17.48 0.86
CA ARG A 21 0.16 -18.42 0.71
C ARG A 21 -0.87 -17.87 -0.25
N LYS A 22 -1.34 -18.68 -1.18
CA LYS A 22 -2.42 -18.33 -2.10
C LYS A 22 -3.70 -18.02 -1.32
N ARG A 23 -4.35 -16.90 -1.63
CA ARG A 23 -5.65 -16.51 -1.04
C ARG A 23 -6.76 -16.44 -2.06
N ALA A 24 -6.47 -15.92 -3.25
CA ALA A 24 -7.41 -15.81 -4.35
C ALA A 24 -6.65 -15.98 -5.69
N ARG A 25 -7.37 -15.99 -6.82
CA ARG A 25 -6.76 -16.07 -8.16
C ARG A 25 -5.69 -14.98 -8.30
N GLY A 26 -4.44 -15.39 -8.59
CA GLY A 26 -3.30 -14.50 -8.76
C GLY A 26 -2.84 -13.74 -7.51
N HIS A 27 -3.37 -14.01 -6.32
CA HIS A 27 -3.08 -13.26 -5.10
C HIS A 27 -2.49 -14.14 -3.99
N PHE A 28 -1.29 -13.79 -3.56
CA PHE A 28 -0.51 -14.54 -2.59
C PHE A 28 -0.11 -13.62 -1.44
N PHE A 29 -0.29 -14.07 -0.19
CA PHE A 29 -0.06 -13.22 0.97
C PHE A 29 0.86 -13.88 1.99
N ARG A 30 1.69 -13.05 2.62
CA ARG A 30 2.59 -13.42 3.71
C ARG A 30 2.35 -12.46 4.87
N LYS A 31 2.20 -13.00 6.09
CA LYS A 31 2.28 -12.17 7.30
C LYS A 31 3.74 -11.82 7.53
N VAL A 32 4.04 -10.52 7.63
CA VAL A 32 5.42 -10.04 7.81
C VAL A 32 5.68 -9.63 9.26
N ALA A 33 4.68 -9.02 9.91
CA ALA A 33 4.69 -8.66 11.32
C ALA A 33 3.24 -8.73 11.87
N PRO A 34 3.01 -8.64 13.19
CA PRO A 34 1.66 -8.47 13.74
C PRO A 34 0.92 -7.31 13.07
N GLY A 35 -0.23 -7.57 12.46
CA GLY A 35 -1.02 -6.55 11.74
C GLY A 35 -0.46 -6.11 10.37
N VAL A 36 0.63 -6.71 9.89
CA VAL A 36 1.25 -6.36 8.59
C VAL A 36 1.24 -7.56 7.64
N GLN A 37 0.68 -7.35 6.46
CA GLN A 37 0.55 -8.37 5.41
C GLN A 37 1.19 -7.88 4.11
N ALA A 38 2.10 -8.67 3.55
CA ALA A 38 2.58 -8.47 2.20
C ALA A 38 1.75 -9.30 1.23
N GLY A 39 1.46 -8.73 0.07
CA GLY A 39 0.82 -9.39 -1.07
C GLY A 39 1.75 -9.41 -2.28
N LEU A 40 1.83 -10.56 -2.95
CA LEU A 40 2.27 -10.65 -4.34
C LEU A 40 1.01 -10.79 -5.19
N PHE A 41 0.86 -9.90 -6.16
CA PHE A 41 -0.30 -9.81 -7.04
C PHE A 41 0.15 -10.04 -8.47
N MET A 42 -0.56 -10.92 -9.15
CA MET A 42 -0.33 -11.27 -10.55
C MET A 42 -1.68 -11.32 -11.27
N PRO A 43 -2.32 -10.16 -11.47
CA PRO A 43 -3.56 -10.12 -12.22
C PRO A 43 -3.29 -10.56 -13.65
N LEU A 44 -4.03 -11.58 -14.08
CA LEU A 44 -4.14 -11.92 -15.49
C LEU A 44 -4.99 -10.84 -16.16
N SER A 45 -4.38 -10.08 -17.06
CA SER A 45 -5.07 -9.15 -17.94
C SER A 45 -5.28 -9.81 -19.30
N HIS A 46 -6.47 -9.66 -19.85
CA HIS A 46 -6.78 -10.05 -21.22
C HIS A 46 -6.99 -8.77 -22.03
N ASP A 47 -6.21 -8.62 -23.09
CA ASP A 47 -6.40 -7.54 -24.04
C ASP A 47 -7.50 -7.96 -25.02
N ALA A 48 -8.61 -7.22 -25.01
CA ALA A 48 -9.79 -7.52 -25.82
C ALA A 48 -9.59 -7.24 -27.32
N GLU A 49 -8.62 -6.39 -27.68
CA GLU A 49 -8.34 -6.02 -29.07
C GLU A 49 -7.38 -7.00 -29.74
N SER A 50 -6.32 -7.40 -29.03
CA SER A 50 -5.35 -8.38 -29.53
C SER A 50 -5.73 -9.84 -29.24
N GLY A 51 -6.67 -10.08 -28.31
CA GLY A 51 -7.01 -11.41 -27.82
C GLY A 51 -5.92 -12.06 -26.97
N GLU A 52 -4.87 -11.31 -26.63
CA GLU A 52 -3.72 -11.79 -25.91
C GLU A 52 -3.94 -11.73 -24.39
N SER A 53 -3.40 -12.69 -23.64
CA SER A 53 -3.44 -12.68 -22.17
C SER A 53 -2.05 -12.52 -21.60
N GLY A 54 -1.89 -11.72 -20.56
CA GLY A 54 -0.64 -11.72 -19.81
C GLY A 54 -0.73 -11.11 -18.42
N VAL A 55 0.46 -10.93 -17.81
CA VAL A 55 0.58 -10.75 -16.36
C VAL A 55 1.51 -9.60 -16.03
N ILE A 56 1.10 -8.78 -15.06
CA ILE A 56 1.90 -7.69 -14.49
C ILE A 56 2.30 -8.07 -13.05
N PRO A 57 3.59 -8.39 -12.78
CA PRO A 57 4.02 -8.74 -11.45
C PRO A 57 3.98 -7.50 -10.56
N THR A 58 3.18 -7.57 -9.50
CA THR A 58 2.97 -6.50 -8.54
C THR A 58 3.25 -7.03 -7.15
N VAL A 59 3.80 -6.17 -6.29
CA VAL A 59 3.97 -6.41 -4.86
C VAL A 59 3.20 -5.35 -4.10
N GLY A 60 2.77 -5.65 -2.88
CA GLY A 60 2.27 -4.62 -2.01
C GLY A 60 2.28 -5.00 -0.54
N VAL A 61 2.17 -3.99 0.32
CA VAL A 61 2.13 -4.15 1.78
C VAL A 61 0.89 -3.47 2.32
N ARG A 62 0.18 -4.17 3.21
CA ARG A 62 -1.03 -3.74 3.90
C ARG A 62 -0.78 -3.73 5.39
N HIS A 63 -1.25 -2.68 6.04
CA HIS A 63 -1.20 -2.49 7.49
C HIS A 63 -2.61 -2.41 8.04
N ASP A 64 -3.02 -3.41 8.82
CA ASP A 64 -4.42 -3.60 9.23
C ASP A 64 -4.92 -2.48 10.16
N ALA A 65 -4.08 -2.03 11.10
CA ALA A 65 -4.42 -0.91 11.99
C ALA A 65 -4.63 0.41 11.22
N VAL A 66 -3.81 0.64 10.19
CA VAL A 66 -3.88 1.85 9.36
C VAL A 66 -5.12 1.83 8.49
N GLU A 67 -5.44 0.69 7.88
CA GLU A 67 -6.67 0.54 7.11
C GLU A 67 -7.91 0.78 7.99
N LEU A 68 -7.92 0.28 9.23
CA LEU A 68 -9.03 0.47 10.16
C LEU A 68 -9.22 1.94 10.53
N LEU A 69 -8.15 2.64 10.88
CA LEU A 69 -8.18 4.07 11.22
C LEU A 69 -8.66 4.93 10.06
N LEU A 70 -8.16 4.70 8.85
CA LEU A 70 -8.60 5.43 7.66
C LEU A 70 -10.07 5.16 7.34
N LYS A 71 -10.54 3.91 7.48
CA LYS A 71 -11.95 3.56 7.26
C LYS A 71 -12.88 4.23 8.27
N LYS A 72 -12.42 4.40 9.52
CA LYS A 72 -13.21 5.00 10.60
C LYS A 72 -13.23 6.53 10.53
N HIS A 73 -12.11 7.16 10.18
CA HIS A 73 -11.93 8.61 10.37
C HIS A 73 -11.70 9.42 9.10
N PHE A 74 -11.31 8.80 7.98
CA PHE A 74 -10.87 9.53 6.79
C PHE A 74 -11.71 9.24 5.53
N LEU A 75 -12.08 7.98 5.33
CA LEU A 75 -12.84 7.53 4.18
C LEU A 75 -14.34 7.72 4.42
N ASP A 76 -15.08 8.12 3.38
CA ASP A 76 -16.54 8.05 3.42
C ASP A 76 -17.03 6.59 3.43
N LYS A 77 -18.30 6.38 3.76
CA LYS A 77 -18.90 5.04 3.93
C LYS A 77 -18.78 4.15 2.69
N GLN A 78 -18.81 4.72 1.48
CA GLN A 78 -18.68 3.97 0.25
C GLN A 78 -17.22 3.53 0.04
N SER A 79 -16.29 4.48 0.16
CA SER A 79 -14.85 4.26 0.06
C SER A 79 -14.35 3.30 1.14
N ALA A 80 -14.86 3.39 2.37
CA ALA A 80 -14.47 2.53 3.47
C ALA A 80 -14.84 1.05 3.24
N ARG A 81 -15.89 0.77 2.46
CA ARG A 81 -16.32 -0.60 2.12
C ARG A 81 -15.51 -1.21 0.99
N SER A 82 -15.04 -0.40 0.04
CA SER A 82 -14.31 -0.87 -1.15
C SER A 82 -12.80 -0.74 -1.05
N THR A 83 -12.27 0.07 -0.13
CA THR A 83 -10.83 0.31 -0.01
C THR A 83 -10.15 -0.84 0.72
N ASN A 84 -9.24 -1.51 0.03
CA ASN A 84 -8.17 -2.31 0.62
C ASN A 84 -6.89 -1.50 0.47
N LEU A 85 -6.43 -0.87 1.55
CA LEU A 85 -5.31 0.05 1.45
C LEU A 85 -4.00 -0.74 1.43
N THR A 86 -3.62 -1.14 0.23
CA THR A 86 -2.36 -1.82 -0.05
C THR A 86 -1.43 -0.84 -0.73
N LEU A 87 -0.26 -0.60 -0.15
CA LEU A 87 0.82 0.11 -0.80
C LEU A 87 1.44 -0.83 -1.82
N ALA A 88 1.01 -0.71 -3.07
CA ALA A 88 1.41 -1.60 -4.14
C ALA A 88 2.30 -0.90 -5.16
N ALA A 89 3.25 -1.64 -5.72
CA ALA A 89 4.06 -1.22 -6.84
C ALA A 89 4.25 -2.38 -7.83
N PRO A 90 4.18 -2.11 -9.14
CA PRO A 90 4.61 -3.08 -10.13
C PRO A 90 6.14 -3.26 -10.06
N LEU A 91 6.63 -4.48 -10.29
CA LEU A 91 8.04 -4.84 -10.11
C LEU A 91 8.90 -4.73 -11.39
N TYR A 92 8.39 -4.09 -12.44
CA TYR A 92 9.09 -4.05 -13.74
C TYR A 92 10.40 -3.24 -13.71
N SER A 93 11.31 -3.58 -14.62
CA SER A 93 12.44 -2.74 -15.03
C SER A 93 11.98 -1.78 -16.13
N PRO A 94 12.45 -0.53 -16.21
CA PRO A 94 11.89 0.44 -17.13
C PRO A 94 12.29 0.09 -18.57
N GLU A 95 11.35 -0.35 -19.40
CA GLU A 95 11.47 -0.32 -20.86
C GLU A 95 10.45 0.68 -21.41
N PRO A 96 10.87 1.75 -22.12
CA PRO A 96 9.99 2.64 -22.84
C PRO A 96 9.53 1.96 -24.14
N GLY A 97 8.24 1.62 -24.21
CA GLY A 97 7.62 0.94 -25.35
C GLY A 97 6.78 -0.22 -24.86
N ALA A 98 5.46 -0.11 -24.97
CA ALA A 98 4.53 -1.08 -24.41
C ALA A 98 4.76 -2.50 -24.93
N ARG A 99 5.30 -3.37 -24.06
CA ARG A 99 4.86 -4.76 -23.81
C ARG A 99 5.09 -5.11 -22.35
N THR A 100 4.44 -4.37 -21.44
CA THR A 100 4.46 -4.59 -19.97
C THR A 100 3.70 -5.84 -19.53
N VAL A 101 3.28 -6.68 -20.47
CA VAL A 101 2.40 -7.83 -20.32
C VAL A 101 3.18 -9.07 -20.78
N TRP A 102 3.40 -10.03 -19.87
CA TRP A 102 4.08 -11.28 -20.20
C TRP A 102 3.06 -12.27 -20.80
N TYR A 103 3.21 -12.55 -22.09
CA TYR A 103 2.26 -13.34 -22.86
C TYR A 103 2.47 -14.85 -22.69
N MET A 104 1.38 -15.57 -22.41
CA MET A 104 1.40 -17.01 -22.14
C MET A 104 0.84 -17.79 -23.33
N GLY A 105 1.70 -18.09 -24.31
CA GLY A 105 1.30 -18.84 -25.53
C GLY A 105 1.46 -20.36 -25.45
N ASP A 106 2.45 -20.86 -24.71
CA ASP A 106 2.75 -22.29 -24.58
C ASP A 106 3.43 -22.64 -23.24
N ALA A 107 3.55 -23.94 -22.92
CA ALA A 107 4.09 -24.42 -21.64
C ALA A 107 5.54 -23.98 -21.38
N ALA A 108 6.37 -23.90 -22.43
CA ALA A 108 7.75 -23.44 -22.30
C ALA A 108 7.82 -21.92 -22.03
N GLY A 109 6.89 -21.15 -22.59
CA GLY A 109 6.69 -19.73 -22.28
C GLY A 109 6.21 -19.51 -20.86
N VAL A 110 5.36 -20.38 -20.34
CA VAL A 110 4.92 -20.36 -18.93
C VAL A 110 6.10 -20.58 -17.99
N GLU A 111 6.93 -21.60 -18.22
CA GLU A 111 8.11 -21.88 -17.37
C GLU A 111 9.10 -20.71 -17.35
N ARG A 112 9.46 -20.16 -18.52
CA ARG A 112 10.34 -18.97 -18.60
C ARG A 112 9.76 -17.75 -17.88
N THR A 113 8.44 -17.57 -17.95
CA THR A 113 7.74 -16.47 -17.26
C THR A 113 7.81 -16.64 -15.75
N VAL A 114 7.59 -17.85 -15.26
CA VAL A 114 7.68 -18.19 -13.82
C VAL A 114 9.08 -17.90 -13.28
N ASP A 115 10.13 -18.36 -13.97
CA ASP A 115 11.51 -18.16 -13.52
C ASP A 115 11.91 -16.69 -13.48
N ALA A 116 11.49 -15.91 -14.48
CA ALA A 116 11.77 -14.49 -14.49
C ALA A 116 11.01 -13.74 -13.39
N PHE A 117 9.77 -14.12 -13.11
CA PHE A 117 8.98 -13.55 -12.02
C PHE A 117 9.61 -13.87 -10.68
N LEU A 118 10.06 -15.11 -10.48
CA LEU A 118 10.80 -15.50 -9.28
C LEU A 118 12.01 -14.63 -9.04
N ARG A 119 12.82 -14.42 -10.09
CA ARG A 119 13.99 -13.56 -10.02
C ARG A 119 13.59 -12.13 -9.64
N LEU A 120 12.58 -11.55 -10.29
CA LEU A 120 12.06 -10.21 -9.97
C LEU A 120 11.54 -10.11 -8.54
N TYR A 121 10.78 -11.10 -8.07
CA TYR A 121 10.27 -11.10 -6.70
C TYR A 121 11.39 -11.27 -5.67
N ARG A 122 12.45 -12.04 -5.95
CA ARG A 122 13.62 -12.14 -5.06
C ARG A 122 14.45 -10.87 -5.06
N GLU A 123 14.74 -10.30 -6.23
CA GLU A 123 15.63 -9.14 -6.39
C GLU A 123 14.98 -7.81 -6.04
N ARG A 124 13.65 -7.68 -6.25
CA ARG A 124 12.92 -6.42 -6.05
C ARG A 124 11.72 -6.57 -5.13
N GLY A 125 10.97 -7.67 -5.24
CA GLY A 125 9.77 -7.91 -4.43
C GLY A 125 10.04 -8.05 -2.94
N VAL A 126 10.97 -8.93 -2.54
CA VAL A 126 11.34 -9.14 -1.14
C VAL A 126 11.95 -7.87 -0.55
N PRO A 127 12.94 -7.21 -1.19
CA PRO A 127 13.43 -5.91 -0.72
C PRO A 127 12.33 -4.85 -0.60
N PHE A 128 11.37 -4.81 -1.52
CA PHE A 128 10.20 -3.92 -1.41
C PHE A 128 9.37 -4.27 -0.17
N VAL A 129 9.03 -5.54 0.03
CA VAL A 129 8.25 -5.98 1.19
C VAL A 129 8.96 -5.63 2.48
N ASP A 130 10.26 -5.93 2.58
CA ASP A 130 11.01 -5.70 3.80
C ASP A 130 11.15 -4.19 4.07
N ARG A 131 11.35 -3.37 3.03
CA ARG A 131 11.35 -1.91 3.15
C ARG A 131 10.00 -1.38 3.61
N TYR A 132 8.88 -1.80 3.00
CA TYR A 132 7.57 -1.20 3.26
C TYR A 132 6.75 -1.92 4.34
N ALA A 133 7.29 -3.01 4.90
CA ALA A 133 6.85 -3.57 6.17
C ALA A 133 7.21 -2.65 7.34
N ASP A 134 8.24 -1.81 7.21
CA ASP A 134 8.55 -0.73 8.13
C ASP A 134 7.67 0.51 7.81
N PRO A 135 6.72 0.87 8.69
CA PRO A 135 5.87 2.05 8.55
C PRO A 135 6.65 3.37 8.42
N ARG A 136 7.84 3.47 9.02
CA ARG A 136 8.69 4.67 8.91
C ARG A 136 9.30 4.81 7.53
N ALA A 137 9.70 3.71 6.91
CA ALA A 137 10.21 3.71 5.54
C ALA A 137 9.11 4.04 4.54
N VAL A 138 7.86 3.59 4.77
CA VAL A 138 6.69 4.01 3.99
C VAL A 138 6.54 5.53 4.03
N PHE A 139 6.47 6.11 5.23
CA PHE A 139 6.28 7.56 5.36
C PHE A 139 7.40 8.36 4.69
N ARG A 140 8.66 7.98 4.93
CA ARG A 140 9.82 8.64 4.30
C ARG A 140 9.75 8.62 2.77
N THR A 141 9.36 7.49 2.19
CA THR A 141 9.13 7.40 0.73
C THR A 141 7.96 8.28 0.31
N LEU A 142 6.81 8.20 0.98
CA LEU A 142 5.63 8.99 0.60
C LEU A 142 5.89 10.50 0.68
N ARG A 143 6.62 10.97 1.70
CA ARG A 143 7.04 12.38 1.83
C ARG A 143 8.00 12.82 0.71
N ALA A 144 8.87 11.92 0.25
CA ALA A 144 9.86 12.23 -0.79
C ALA A 144 9.27 12.17 -2.21
N ASP A 145 8.34 11.24 -2.46
CA ASP A 145 7.82 10.93 -3.80
C ASP A 145 6.42 11.50 -4.08
N LEU A 146 5.68 11.94 -3.06
CA LEU A 146 4.34 12.52 -3.19
C LEU A 146 4.31 13.88 -2.51
N GLU A 147 4.14 14.94 -3.31
CA GLU A 147 3.51 16.15 -2.79
C GLU A 147 2.16 15.74 -2.17
N TRP A 148 1.84 16.28 -1.00
CA TRP A 148 0.59 15.96 -0.32
C TRP A 148 -0.60 16.23 -1.25
N ASP A 149 -1.30 15.19 -1.67
CA ASP A 149 -2.43 15.25 -2.61
C ASP A 149 -3.80 15.23 -1.91
N GLY A 150 -3.83 15.17 -0.57
CA GLY A 150 -5.06 14.99 0.20
C GLY A 150 -5.68 13.59 0.09
N GLY A 151 -4.96 12.64 -0.51
CA GLY A 151 -5.43 11.31 -0.82
C GLY A 151 -5.29 10.31 0.35
N PRO A 152 -6.06 9.21 0.34
CA PRO A 152 -5.96 8.14 1.35
C PRO A 152 -4.56 7.53 1.50
N ARG A 153 -3.75 7.55 0.43
CA ARG A 153 -2.39 7.02 0.43
C ARG A 153 -1.44 7.91 1.25
N ALA A 154 -1.55 9.23 1.11
CA ALA A 154 -0.76 10.17 1.89
C ALA A 154 -1.18 10.14 3.37
N ALA A 155 -2.49 10.13 3.65
CA ALA A 155 -3.02 9.98 5.01
C ALA A 155 -2.55 8.67 5.69
N ALA A 156 -2.48 7.57 4.95
CA ALA A 156 -1.93 6.31 5.44
C ALA A 156 -0.48 6.41 5.88
N GLY A 157 0.34 7.15 5.12
CA GLY A 157 1.74 7.40 5.47
C GLY A 157 1.87 8.08 6.83
N MET A 158 1.01 9.07 7.11
CA MET A 158 1.04 9.80 8.39
C MET A 158 0.64 8.92 9.57
N VAL A 159 -0.44 8.14 9.43
CA VAL A 159 -0.86 7.15 10.44
C VAL A 159 0.25 6.15 10.73
N LEU A 160 0.90 5.64 9.67
CA LEU A 160 1.99 4.67 9.77
C LEU A 160 3.18 5.22 10.55
N ALA A 161 3.56 6.47 10.31
CA ALA A 161 4.66 7.09 11.03
C ALA A 161 4.33 7.28 12.52
N ALA A 162 3.15 7.82 12.82
CA ALA A 162 2.73 8.06 14.20
C ALA A 162 2.69 6.78 15.05
N LEU A 163 2.24 5.66 14.48
CA LEU A 163 2.17 4.37 15.18
C LEU A 163 3.52 3.72 15.49
N CYS A 164 4.59 4.16 14.83
CA CYS A 164 5.89 3.49 14.90
C CYS A 164 6.99 4.33 15.52
N ASP A 165 6.74 5.60 15.82
CA ASP A 165 7.72 6.50 16.39
C ASP A 165 7.91 6.30 17.90
N ALA A 166 9.11 6.63 18.38
CA ALA A 166 9.29 6.88 19.80
C ALA A 166 8.41 8.09 20.18
N PRO A 167 7.93 8.20 21.42
CA PRO A 167 7.12 9.33 21.85
C PRO A 167 7.72 10.66 21.35
N GLY A 168 6.95 11.41 20.55
CA GLY A 168 7.34 12.71 19.99
C GLY A 168 7.72 12.78 18.50
N ALA A 169 8.16 11.71 17.82
CA ALA A 169 8.54 11.85 16.39
C ALA A 169 7.31 11.91 15.45
N GLY A 170 6.18 11.30 15.83
CA GLY A 170 4.90 11.54 15.17
C GLY A 170 4.38 12.98 15.34
N ALA A 171 4.84 13.71 16.39
CA ALA A 171 4.39 15.06 16.69
C ALA A 171 4.89 16.09 15.67
N GLU A 172 6.12 15.93 15.17
CA GLU A 172 6.66 16.76 14.09
C GLU A 172 5.83 16.59 12.81
N LEU A 173 5.35 15.36 12.55
CA LEU A 173 4.53 15.07 11.37
C LEU A 173 3.12 15.61 11.51
N ALA A 174 2.55 15.56 12.71
CA ALA A 174 1.31 16.25 13.02
C ALA A 174 1.49 17.77 12.90
N ALA A 175 2.66 18.32 13.25
CA ALA A 175 2.98 19.73 13.07
C ALA A 175 2.95 20.14 11.58
N ASP A 176 3.66 19.40 10.73
CA ASP A 176 3.68 19.64 9.27
C ASP A 176 2.26 19.56 8.69
N ALA A 177 1.46 18.60 9.15
CA ALA A 177 0.06 18.45 8.76
C ALA A 177 -0.79 19.65 9.18
N VAL A 178 -0.66 20.10 10.43
CA VAL A 178 -1.38 21.24 10.99
C VAL A 178 -1.02 22.53 10.25
N GLU A 179 0.25 22.72 9.89
CA GLU A 179 0.67 23.89 9.13
C GLU A 179 0.10 23.87 7.70
N ALA A 180 0.08 22.70 7.06
CA ALA A 180 -0.58 22.54 5.77
C ALA A 180 -2.10 22.81 5.85
N LEU A 181 -2.75 22.41 6.95
CA LEU A 181 -4.16 22.73 7.21
C LEU A 181 -4.40 24.23 7.36
N ARG A 182 -3.56 24.93 8.14
CA ARG A 182 -3.66 26.39 8.35
C ARG A 182 -3.49 27.20 7.08
N THR A 183 -2.64 26.74 6.17
CA THR A 183 -2.42 27.40 4.87
C THR A 183 -3.55 27.14 3.86
N GLY A 184 -4.56 26.33 4.23
CA GLY A 184 -5.76 26.07 3.43
C GLY A 184 -5.51 25.25 2.16
N GLY A 185 -4.29 24.74 1.97
CA GLY A 185 -3.86 24.01 0.77
C GLY A 185 -4.18 22.53 0.77
N VAL A 186 -4.89 22.02 1.78
CA VAL A 186 -5.09 20.58 1.99
C VAL A 186 -6.50 20.14 1.59
N PRO A 187 -6.67 19.36 0.51
CA PRO A 187 -7.94 18.71 0.21
C PRO A 187 -8.34 17.78 1.38
N ARG A 188 -9.61 17.85 1.80
CA ARG A 188 -10.16 17.05 2.93
C ARG A 188 -9.45 17.32 4.27
N GLY A 189 -9.02 18.57 4.48
CA GLY A 189 -8.31 18.96 5.69
C GLY A 189 -9.08 18.72 7.00
N ASP A 190 -10.39 18.87 6.96
CA ASP A 190 -11.30 18.49 8.05
C ASP A 190 -11.14 17.01 8.45
N ARG A 191 -11.11 16.10 7.47
CA ARG A 191 -10.96 14.66 7.73
C ARG A 191 -9.55 14.29 8.18
N LEU A 192 -8.54 14.96 7.64
CA LEU A 192 -7.17 14.81 8.12
C LEU A 192 -7.07 15.25 9.60
N ALA A 193 -7.71 16.35 9.96
CA ALA A 193 -7.71 16.86 11.33
C ALA A 193 -8.42 15.90 12.30
N VAL A 194 -9.57 15.32 11.90
CA VAL A 194 -10.24 14.25 12.67
C VAL A 194 -9.33 13.03 12.85
N LEU A 195 -8.64 12.60 11.80
CA LEU A 195 -7.72 11.47 11.84
C LEU A 195 -6.55 11.71 12.81
N LEU A 196 -5.92 12.88 12.76
CA LEU A 196 -4.80 13.24 13.64
C LEU A 196 -5.21 13.33 15.11
N ARG A 197 -6.41 13.85 15.40
CA ARG A 197 -6.96 13.86 16.76
C ARG A 197 -7.24 12.45 17.26
N ALA A 198 -7.89 11.61 16.45
CA ALA A 198 -8.13 10.22 16.80
C ALA A 198 -6.81 9.45 17.02
N LEU A 199 -5.77 9.72 16.22
CA LEU A 199 -4.44 9.16 16.45
C LEU A 199 -3.87 9.57 17.81
N ALA A 200 -3.96 10.85 18.18
CA ALA A 200 -3.48 11.31 19.48
C ALA A 200 -4.25 10.71 20.67
N GLU A 201 -5.54 10.38 20.49
CA GLU A 201 -6.35 9.72 21.52
C GLU A 201 -6.07 8.20 21.61
N GLU A 202 -5.79 7.55 20.48
CA GLU A 202 -5.62 6.10 20.39
C GLU A 202 -4.15 5.64 20.49
N THR A 203 -3.19 6.57 20.53
CA THR A 203 -1.74 6.28 20.51
C THR A 203 -0.95 7.25 21.41
N ASP A 204 0.36 7.02 21.57
CA ASP A 204 1.27 7.91 22.31
C ASP A 204 1.73 9.13 21.47
N LEU A 205 0.92 9.57 20.51
CA LEU A 205 1.19 10.75 19.71
C LEU A 205 0.95 12.02 20.54
N GLU A 206 2.03 12.64 21.01
CA GLU A 206 1.97 13.89 21.76
C GLU A 206 1.75 15.09 20.81
N LEU A 207 0.64 15.81 21.01
CA LEU A 207 0.37 17.08 20.32
C LEU A 207 0.63 18.25 21.25
N THR A 208 1.19 19.34 20.72
CA THR A 208 1.24 20.60 21.46
C THR A 208 -0.17 21.19 21.60
N ALA A 209 -0.38 22.05 22.60
CA ALA A 209 -1.67 22.72 22.80
C ALA A 209 -2.10 23.54 21.55
N GLU A 210 -1.14 24.14 20.84
CA GLU A 210 -1.40 24.88 19.61
C GLU A 210 -1.80 23.99 18.44
N GLN A 211 -1.20 22.79 18.34
CA GLN A 211 -1.56 21.80 17.33
C GLN A 211 -2.97 21.25 17.59
N ASP A 212 -3.28 20.85 18.82
CA ASP A 212 -4.60 20.37 19.19
C ASP A 212 -5.68 21.45 18.95
N ALA A 213 -5.41 22.71 19.31
CA ALA A 213 -6.32 23.82 19.03
C ALA A 213 -6.58 24.00 17.52
N ALA A 214 -5.53 23.96 16.70
CA ALA A 214 -5.67 24.11 15.25
C ALA A 214 -6.42 22.92 14.61
N LEU A 215 -6.20 21.70 15.11
CA LEU A 215 -6.95 20.53 14.65
C LEU A 215 -8.44 20.61 15.02
N ARG A 216 -8.77 21.16 16.20
CA ARG A 216 -10.17 21.41 16.60
C ARG A 216 -10.83 22.48 15.76
N GLU A 217 -10.09 23.51 15.36
CA GLU A 217 -10.59 24.55 14.46
C GLU A 217 -10.82 24.02 13.05
N ALA A 218 -9.90 23.21 12.52
CA ALA A 218 -10.00 22.62 11.19
C ALA A 218 -11.08 21.52 11.10
N ALA A 219 -11.41 20.87 12.23
CA ALA A 219 -12.50 19.92 12.35
C ALA A 219 -13.41 20.30 13.54
N PRO A 220 -14.23 21.35 13.40
CA PRO A 220 -15.08 21.87 14.47
C PRO A 220 -16.33 20.99 14.64
N SER A 221 -16.10 19.72 15.02
CA SER A 221 -17.11 18.69 15.31
C SER A 221 -18.06 18.35 14.14
N ALA A 222 -18.10 17.06 13.80
CA ALA A 222 -19.25 16.44 13.14
C ALA A 222 -20.41 16.24 14.12
#